data_AF-A0A0R1WLF6-F1
#
_entry.id   AF-A0A0R1WLF6-F1
#
_cell.length_a   1.000
_cell.length_b   1.000
_cell.length_c   1.000
_cell.angle_alpha   90.00
_cell.angle_beta   90.00
_cell.angle_gamma   90.00
#
_symmetry.space_group_name_H-M   'P 1'
#
loop_
_entity.id
_entity.type
_entity.pdbx_description
1 polymer ?
#
loop_
_entity_poly.entity_id
_entity_poly.type
_entity_poly.pdbx_seq_one_letter_code
_entity_poly.pdbx_strand_id
1 'polypeptide(L)'
;MEVRKQKFICKNCRLTRVFPISGVEEHCFILNNIKQHIVVNFKKNTSMKASAFDYHVSSNTVQRCLESTAGTLNIKEKMRKKITAKQLGLKST
;
A
#
# COMPACT_ATOMS: atom_id res chain seq x y z
N MET A 1 15.25 15.57 7.02
CA MET A 1 14.01 16.38 6.97
C MET A 1 12.83 15.44 7.19
N GLU A 2 12.09 15.62 8.28
CA GLU A 2 10.96 14.75 8.66
C GLU A 2 9.65 15.46 8.29
N VAL A 3 8.85 14.86 7.40
CA VAL A 3 7.56 15.44 6.99
C VAL A 3 6.50 15.05 8.02
N ARG A 4 6.04 16.03 8.80
CA ARG A 4 4.97 15.83 9.79
C ARG A 4 3.61 16.04 9.16
N LYS A 5 2.64 15.21 9.58
CA LYS A 5 1.25 15.34 9.13
C LYS A 5 0.67 16.69 9.54
N GLN A 6 0.11 17.42 8.57
CA GLN A 6 -0.69 18.60 8.83
C GLN A 6 -2.17 18.22 8.84
N LYS A 7 -2.82 18.40 10.00
CA LYS A 7 -4.26 18.33 10.13
C LYS A 7 -4.81 19.75 10.00
N PHE A 8 -5.88 19.92 9.24
CA PHE A 8 -6.56 21.19 9.10
C PHE A 8 -8.06 21.01 9.30
N ILE A 9 -8.72 22.05 9.78
CA ILE A 9 -10.17 22.09 9.89
C ILE A 9 -10.70 22.83 8.66
N CYS A 10 -11.59 22.19 7.91
CA CYS A 10 -12.24 22.83 6.78
C CYS A 10 -13.15 23.96 7.29
N LYS A 11 -12.96 25.20 6.80
CA LYS A 11 -13.78 26.34 7.21
C LYS A 11 -15.26 26.20 6.80
N ASN A 12 -15.54 25.49 5.71
CA ASN A 12 -16.90 25.36 5.18
C ASN A 12 -17.72 24.28 5.90
N CYS A 13 -17.16 23.07 6.06
CA CYS A 13 -17.87 21.94 6.64
C CYS A 13 -17.46 21.59 8.08
N ARG A 14 -16.50 22.32 8.67
CA ARG A 14 -15.95 22.09 10.02
C ARG A 14 -15.37 20.69 10.27
N LEU A 15 -15.16 19.90 9.22
CA LEU A 15 -14.52 18.59 9.31
C LEU A 15 -13.00 18.72 9.42
N THR A 16 -12.41 17.92 10.30
CA THR A 16 -10.96 17.75 10.40
C THR A 16 -10.49 16.85 9.27
N ARG A 17 -9.58 17.36 8.43
CA ARG A 17 -8.97 16.62 7.33
C ARG A 17 -7.46 16.59 7.51
N VAL A 18 -6.84 15.55 6.97
CA VAL A 18 -5.39 15.49 6.83
C VAL A 18 -5.05 16.08 5.46
N PHE A 19 -4.03 16.93 5.40
CA PHE A 19 -3.56 17.47 4.13
C PHE A 19 -3.17 16.31 3.19
N PRO A 20 -3.67 16.28 1.95
CA PRO A 20 -3.29 15.25 1.00
C PRO A 20 -1.81 15.43 0.67
N ILE A 21 -0.99 14.45 1.03
CA ILE A 21 0.44 14.44 0.72
C ILE A 21 0.62 13.54 -0.49
N SER A 22 1.34 14.03 -1.50
CA SER A 22 1.69 13.23 -2.68
C SER A 22 2.44 11.97 -2.24
N GLY A 23 1.98 10.81 -2.73
CA GLY A 23 2.56 9.52 -2.35
C GLY A 23 2.09 8.97 -1.01
N VAL A 24 1.07 9.54 -0.36
CA VAL A 24 0.39 8.96 0.80
C VAL A 24 -1.07 8.68 0.43
N GLU A 25 -1.53 7.45 0.65
CA GLU A 25 -2.96 7.12 0.53
C GLU A 25 -3.82 7.90 1.54
N GLU A 26 -5.06 8.19 1.17
CA GLU A 26 -6.02 8.82 2.07
C GLU A 26 -6.18 7.98 3.35
N HIS A 27 -6.24 8.66 4.51
CA HIS A 27 -6.25 8.03 5.84
C HIS A 27 -5.04 7.14 6.18
N CYS A 28 -3.97 7.13 5.37
CA CYS A 28 -2.75 6.39 5.67
C CYS A 28 -1.69 7.25 6.35
N PHE A 29 -0.88 6.66 7.23
CA PHE A 29 0.20 7.33 7.97
C PHE A 29 1.60 7.04 7.45
N ILE A 30 1.70 6.29 6.35
CA ILE A 30 2.96 5.80 5.80
C ILE A 30 2.98 6.11 4.32
N LEU A 31 4.11 6.63 3.85
CA LEU A 31 4.34 6.86 2.43
C LEU A 31 4.27 5.55 1.65
N ASN A 32 3.67 5.60 0.47
CA ASN A 32 3.49 4.43 -0.38
C ASN A 32 4.83 3.84 -0.85
N ASN A 33 5.86 4.68 -1.02
CA ASN A 33 7.21 4.20 -1.33
C ASN A 33 7.78 3.34 -0.18
N ILE A 34 7.61 3.74 1.08
CA ILE A 34 8.05 2.97 2.25
C ILE A 34 7.33 1.62 2.29
N LYS A 35 6.01 1.58 2.03
CA LYS A 35 5.26 0.31 1.94
C LYS A 35 5.85 -0.62 0.88
N GLN A 36 6.19 -0.09 -0.30
CA GLN A 36 6.81 -0.86 -1.38
C GLN A 36 8.20 -1.37 -0.99
N HIS A 37 9.03 -0.50 -0.40
CA HIS A 37 10.37 -0.84 0.08
C HIS A 37 10.33 -1.92 1.17
N ILE A 38 9.39 -1.85 2.12
CA ILE A 38 9.15 -2.88 3.13
C ILE A 38 8.89 -4.23 2.45
N VAL A 39 7.97 -4.29 1.50
CA VAL A 39 7.57 -5.54 0.83
C VAL A 39 8.71 -6.13 0.00
N VAL A 40 9.43 -5.28 -0.75
CA VAL A 40 10.56 -5.71 -1.58
C VAL A 40 11.72 -6.23 -0.73
N ASN A 41 12.06 -5.54 0.36
CA ASN A 41 13.17 -5.97 1.23
C ASN A 41 12.79 -7.17 2.10
N PHE A 42 11.53 -7.28 2.54
CA PHE A 42 11.07 -8.46 3.28
C PHE A 42 11.21 -9.75 2.46
N LYS A 43 11.00 -9.69 1.14
CA LYS A 43 11.23 -10.82 0.23
C LYS A 43 12.68 -11.34 0.26
N LYS A 44 13.66 -10.53 0.71
CA LYS A 44 15.07 -10.92 0.85
C LYS A 44 15.37 -11.70 2.16
N ASN A 45 14.35 -12.26 2.80
CA ASN A 45 14.44 -13.08 4.02
C ASN A 45 14.87 -12.30 5.28
N THR A 46 14.54 -11.01 5.36
CA THR A 46 14.73 -10.20 6.57
C THR A 46 13.58 -10.42 7.56
N SER A 47 13.89 -10.49 8.87
CA SER A 47 12.83 -10.63 9.88
C SER A 47 11.92 -9.38 9.95
N MET A 48 10.65 -9.56 10.38
CA MET A 48 9.72 -8.43 10.53
C MET A 48 10.25 -7.37 11.51
N LYS A 49 10.95 -7.79 12.57
CA LYS A 49 11.57 -6.89 13.56
C LYS A 49 12.69 -6.07 12.95
N ALA A 50 13.52 -6.68 12.10
CA ALA A 50 14.60 -5.98 11.41
C ALA A 50 14.02 -4.93 10.44
N SER A 51 13.05 -5.31 9.60
CA SER A 51 12.39 -4.34 8.72
C SER A 51 11.67 -3.22 9.48
N ALA A 52 11.02 -3.54 10.59
CA ALA A 52 10.39 -2.55 11.46
C ALA A 52 11.40 -1.51 11.97
N PHE A 53 12.58 -1.97 12.39
CA PHE A 53 13.68 -1.11 12.81
C PHE A 53 14.19 -0.22 11.67
N ASP A 54 14.50 -0.80 10.51
CA ASP A 54 15.08 -0.10 9.35
C ASP A 54 14.16 1.00 8.80
N TYR A 55 12.86 0.77 8.84
CA TYR A 55 11.85 1.71 8.31
C TYR A 55 11.18 2.55 9.38
N HIS A 56 11.60 2.44 10.64
CA HIS A 56 11.02 3.16 11.78
C HIS A 56 9.49 2.99 11.89
N VAL A 57 9.02 1.76 11.69
CA VAL A 57 7.61 1.39 11.81
C VAL A 57 7.42 0.26 12.81
N SER A 58 6.18 0.00 13.24
CA SER A 58 5.90 -1.15 14.08
C SER A 58 5.94 -2.46 13.27
N SER A 59 6.26 -3.59 13.91
CA SER A 59 6.16 -4.91 13.25
C SER A 59 4.75 -5.20 12.73
N ASN A 60 3.72 -4.72 13.43
CA ASN A 60 2.33 -4.83 12.98
C ASN A 60 2.09 -4.06 11.67
N THR A 61 2.74 -2.91 11.51
CA THR A 61 2.72 -2.14 10.26
C THR A 61 3.35 -2.93 9.11
N VAL A 62 4.49 -3.59 9.35
CA VAL A 62 5.16 -4.45 8.36
C VAL A 62 4.23 -5.57 7.92
N GLN A 63 3.61 -6.28 8.87
CA GLN A 63 2.65 -7.35 8.60
C GLN A 63 1.49 -6.86 7.73
N ARG A 64 0.86 -5.74 8.08
CA ARG A 64 -0.26 -5.17 7.31
C ARG A 64 0.15 -4.77 5.88
N CYS A 65 1.37 -4.29 5.69
CA CYS A 65 1.89 -3.99 4.34
C CYS A 65 2.00 -5.26 3.50
N LEU A 66 2.53 -6.35 4.09
CA LEU A 66 2.65 -7.65 3.43
C LEU A 66 1.27 -8.23 3.06
N GLU A 67 0.33 -8.26 4.00
CA GLU A 67 -1.04 -8.75 3.79
C GLU A 67 -1.77 -7.97 2.69
N SER A 68 -1.69 -6.63 2.71
CA SER A 68 -2.29 -5.77 1.69
C SER A 68 -1.74 -6.08 0.29
N THR A 69 -0.43 -6.28 0.18
CA THR A 69 0.17 -6.64 -1.12
C THR A 69 -0.20 -8.04 -1.58
N ALA A 70 -0.29 -9.03 -0.69
CA ALA A 70 -0.72 -10.38 -1.04
C ALA A 70 -2.16 -10.39 -1.59
N GLY A 71 -3.08 -9.62 -0.96
CA GLY A 71 -4.44 -9.44 -1.46
C GLY A 71 -4.46 -8.81 -2.86
N THR A 72 -3.63 -7.79 -3.09
CA THR A 72 -3.55 -7.09 -4.38
C THR A 72 -3.05 -7.99 -5.50
N LEU A 73 -2.03 -8.83 -5.23
CA LEU A 73 -1.50 -9.78 -6.20
C LEU A 73 -2.54 -10.84 -6.61
N ASN A 74 -3.29 -11.37 -5.64
CA ASN A 74 -4.36 -12.34 -5.89
C ASN A 74 -5.46 -11.74 -6.78
N ILE A 75 -5.85 -10.48 -6.55
CA ILE A 75 -6.82 -9.76 -7.39
C ILE A 75 -6.28 -9.58 -8.83
N LYS A 76 -5.01 -9.19 -8.98
CA LYS A 76 -4.38 -9.03 -10.30
C LYS A 76 -4.31 -10.35 -11.06
N GLU A 77 -4.00 -11.46 -10.39
CA GLU A 77 -4.02 -12.80 -11.00
C GLU A 77 -5.43 -13.22 -11.44
N LYS A 78 -6.46 -12.96 -10.63
CA LYS A 78 -7.86 -13.21 -11.00
C LYS A 78 -8.29 -12.37 -12.20
N MET A 79 -7.95 -11.08 -12.23
CA MET A 79 -8.22 -10.21 -13.38
C MET A 79 -7.49 -10.68 -14.63
N ARG A 80 -6.20 -11.05 -14.52
CA ARG A 80 -5.42 -11.59 -15.64
C ARG A 80 -6.09 -12.85 -16.20
N LYS A 81 -6.45 -13.82 -15.35
CA LYS A 81 -7.15 -15.05 -15.77
C LYS A 81 -8.49 -14.76 -16.46
N LYS A 82 -9.27 -13.78 -15.97
CA LYS A 82 -10.52 -13.35 -16.63
C LYS A 82 -10.28 -12.74 -18.01
N ILE A 83 -9.24 -11.92 -18.17
CA ILE A 83 -8.88 -11.34 -19.47
C ILE A 83 -8.43 -12.43 -20.44
N THR A 84 -7.58 -13.36 -20.00
CA THR A 84 -7.12 -14.48 -20.84
C THR A 84 -8.27 -15.37 -21.27
N ALA A 85 -9.19 -15.69 -20.36
CA ALA A 85 -10.40 -16.47 -20.68
C ALA A 85 -11.32 -15.75 -21.68
N LYS A 86 -11.49 -14.43 -21.53
CA LYS A 86 -12.24 -13.59 -22.49
C LYS A 86 -11.56 -13.55 -23.87
N GLN A 87 -10.24 -13.46 -23.93
CA GLN A 87 -9.47 -13.49 -25.18
C GLN A 87 -9.49 -14.85 -25.87
N LEU A 88 -9.58 -15.96 -25.12
CA LEU A 88 -9.76 -17.31 -25.68
C LEU A 88 -11.18 -17.52 -26.23
N GLY A 89 -12.21 -16.93 -25.60
CA GLY A 89 -13.60 -16.97 -26.07
C GLY A 89 -13.92 -16.02 -27.23
N LEU A 90 -13.04 -15.07 -27.56
CA LEU A 90 -13.13 -14.17 -28.73
C LEU A 90 -12.36 -14.68 -29.96
N LYS A 91 -11.64 -15.80 -29.84
CA LYS A 91 -10.87 -16.42 -30.92
C LYS A 91 -11.60 -17.57 -31.63
N SER A 92 -12.88 -17.77 -31.34
CA SER A 92 -13.75 -18.75 -31.99
C SER A 92 -14.75 -18.08 -32.93
N THR A 93 -14.25 -17.54 -34.03
CA THR A 93 -14.98 -17.23 -35.28
C THR A 93 -13.96 -17.15 -36.39
#